data_AF-A0A170NKU5-F1
#
_entry.id   AF-A0A170NKU5-F1
#
_cell.length_a   1.000
_cell.length_b   1.000
_cell.length_c   1.000
_cell.angle_alpha   90.00
_cell.angle_beta   90.00
_cell.angle_gamma   90.00
#
_symmetry.space_group_name_H-M   'P 1'
#
loop_
_entity.id
_entity.type
_entity.pdbx_description
1 polymer ?
#
loop_
_entity_poly.entity_id
_entity_poly.type
_entity_poly.pdbx_seq_one_letter_code
_entity_poly.pdbx_strand_id
1 'polypeptide(L)'
;MNNGKRVFIGYHGTETEKAKSILKSRSFNTSHGEEEWLGIGVYFFQDDMKQAINFCTKARKYKNWSVLKATISAERVIDLIDINTFDKFQAYATELKSRFLKLKNGKKRQLMNSVILDVMYKLNPYDVVRAAFPIPKVGYAPRTNIQPMEIQLSVRNRNCIDRYSIKEVENDGCK
;
A
#
# COMPACT_ATOMS: atom_id res chain seq x y z
N MET A 1 -19.91 1.14 -4.09
CA MET A 1 -18.57 1.17 -4.71
C MET A 1 -18.74 2.00 -5.95
N ASN A 2 -17.91 3.01 -6.17
CA ASN A 2 -18.04 3.81 -7.38
C ASN A 2 -17.72 2.91 -8.59
N ASN A 3 -18.70 2.72 -9.47
CA ASN A 3 -18.53 2.01 -10.73
C ASN A 3 -17.83 2.96 -11.71
N GLY A 4 -16.51 2.92 -11.71
CA GLY A 4 -15.69 3.67 -12.65
C GLY A 4 -14.26 3.21 -12.55
N LYS A 5 -13.66 2.89 -13.70
CA LYS A 5 -12.24 2.55 -13.79
C LYS A 5 -11.42 3.74 -13.28
N ARG A 6 -10.67 3.53 -12.19
CA ARG A 6 -9.74 4.50 -11.63
C ARG A 6 -8.33 4.17 -12.09
N VAL A 7 -7.54 5.18 -12.37
CA VAL A 7 -6.13 5.05 -12.76
C VAL A 7 -5.27 5.79 -11.74
N PHE A 8 -4.22 5.12 -11.27
CA PHE A 8 -3.27 5.65 -10.32
C PHE A 8 -1.86 5.53 -10.88
N ILE A 9 -0.99 6.47 -10.50
CA ILE A 9 0.45 6.30 -10.66
C ILE A 9 1.02 5.91 -9.30
N GLY A 10 1.68 4.75 -9.26
CA GLY A 10 2.29 4.23 -8.05
C GLY A 10 3.81 4.18 -8.14
N TYR A 11 4.48 4.50 -7.03
CA TYR A 11 5.92 4.35 -6.84
C TYR A 11 6.22 3.26 -5.79
N HIS A 12 7.03 2.28 -6.16
CA HIS A 12 7.42 1.15 -5.33
C HIS A 12 8.93 1.19 -5.06
N GLY A 13 9.30 1.53 -3.83
CA GLY A 13 10.69 1.49 -3.38
C GLY A 13 11.08 0.08 -2.91
N THR A 14 12.19 -0.45 -3.40
CA THR A 14 12.67 -1.80 -3.05
C THR A 14 14.20 -1.91 -3.16
N GLU A 15 14.77 -3.07 -2.83
CA GLU A 15 16.18 -3.36 -3.05
C GLU A 15 16.49 -3.49 -4.54
N THR A 16 17.67 -3.04 -4.98
CA THR A 16 18.06 -3.03 -6.41
C THR A 16 17.90 -4.39 -7.10
N GLU A 17 18.27 -5.49 -6.44
CA GLU A 17 18.14 -6.84 -7.03
C GLU A 17 16.67 -7.26 -7.20
N LYS A 18 15.79 -6.86 -6.28
CA LYS A 18 14.34 -7.07 -6.41
C LYS A 18 13.77 -6.22 -7.54
N ALA A 19 14.23 -4.98 -7.68
CA ALA A 19 13.84 -4.10 -8.78
C ALA A 19 14.23 -4.70 -10.14
N LYS A 20 15.48 -5.18 -10.28
CA LYS A 20 15.95 -5.90 -11.48
C LYS A 20 15.08 -7.12 -11.80
N SER A 21 14.75 -7.92 -10.77
CA SER A 21 13.86 -9.08 -10.93
C SER A 21 12.49 -8.69 -11.46
N ILE A 22 11.86 -7.65 -10.88
CA ILE A 22 10.55 -7.13 -11.29
C ILE A 22 10.60 -6.58 -12.73
N LEU A 23 11.65 -5.85 -13.09
CA LEU A 23 11.82 -5.31 -14.45
C LEU A 23 11.95 -6.43 -15.50
N LYS A 24 12.64 -7.52 -15.15
CA LYS A 24 12.80 -8.68 -16.01
C LYS A 24 11.51 -9.48 -16.14
N SER A 25 10.83 -9.78 -15.03
CA SER A 25 9.61 -10.59 -15.00
C SER A 25 8.35 -9.81 -15.38
N ARG A 26 8.41 -8.47 -15.30
CA ARG A 26 7.26 -7.56 -15.40
C ARG A 26 6.15 -7.88 -14.40
N SER A 27 6.54 -8.36 -13.21
CA SER A 27 5.60 -8.80 -12.17
C SER A 27 6.12 -8.52 -10.78
N PHE A 28 5.20 -8.20 -9.87
CA PHE A 28 5.49 -7.98 -8.45
C PHE A 28 5.06 -9.19 -7.60
N ASN A 29 5.81 -9.44 -6.54
CA ASN A 29 5.40 -10.37 -5.49
C ASN A 29 4.47 -9.68 -4.50
N THR A 30 3.42 -10.40 -4.11
CA THR A 30 2.44 -9.92 -3.14
C THR A 30 3.01 -10.04 -1.72
N SER A 31 2.83 -9.01 -0.88
CA SER A 31 3.13 -9.13 0.55
C SER A 31 2.01 -9.86 1.27
N HIS A 32 2.36 -10.82 2.13
CA HIS A 32 1.44 -11.67 2.89
C HIS A 32 1.63 -11.56 4.41
N GLY A 33 2.19 -10.44 4.88
CA GLY A 33 2.38 -10.20 6.31
C GLY A 33 1.06 -10.26 7.07
N GLU A 34 1.10 -10.77 8.30
CA GLU A 34 -0.11 -10.83 9.12
C GLU A 34 -0.57 -9.46 9.62
N GLU A 35 0.33 -8.49 9.70
CA GLU A 35 0.06 -7.14 10.25
C GLU A 35 0.31 -6.03 9.23
N GLU A 36 0.06 -6.34 7.96
CA GLU A 36 0.15 -5.35 6.88
C GLU A 36 -0.87 -4.23 7.07
N TRP A 37 -0.45 -3.00 6.76
CA TRP A 37 -1.23 -1.79 7.02
C TRP A 37 -2.50 -1.73 6.19
N LEU A 38 -2.45 -2.20 4.95
CA LEU A 38 -3.55 -2.22 3.98
C LEU A 38 -3.82 -3.65 3.47
N GLY A 39 -3.53 -4.65 4.29
CA GLY A 39 -3.75 -6.06 3.97
C GLY A 39 -2.76 -6.62 2.93
N ILE A 40 -3.07 -7.80 2.41
CA ILE A 40 -2.24 -8.49 1.42
C ILE A 40 -2.30 -7.71 0.10
N GLY A 41 -1.15 -7.48 -0.53
CA GLY A 41 -1.09 -6.74 -1.79
C GLY A 41 0.33 -6.35 -2.21
N VAL A 42 0.42 -5.70 -3.36
CA VAL A 42 1.63 -4.99 -3.81
C VAL A 42 1.50 -3.52 -3.44
N TYR A 43 2.47 -3.00 -2.69
CA TYR A 43 2.38 -1.67 -2.10
C TYR A 43 3.00 -0.59 -2.98
N PHE A 44 2.33 0.56 -3.12
CA PHE A 44 2.85 1.73 -3.83
C PHE A 44 2.54 3.00 -3.05
N PHE A 45 3.40 4.01 -3.15
CA PHE A 45 3.07 5.39 -2.83
C PHE A 45 2.41 6.03 -4.05
N GLN A 46 1.19 6.53 -3.90
CA GLN A 46 0.45 7.16 -4.99
C GLN A 46 1.01 8.56 -5.26
N ASP A 47 1.39 8.83 -6.51
CA ASP A 47 1.85 10.14 -7.00
C ASP A 47 3.05 10.74 -6.22
N ASP A 48 3.72 9.95 -5.37
CA ASP A 48 4.76 10.42 -4.46
C ASP A 48 6.03 9.55 -4.52
N MET A 49 6.92 9.88 -5.45
CA MET A 49 8.22 9.22 -5.59
C MET A 49 9.13 9.48 -4.37
N LYS A 50 9.01 10.66 -3.74
CA LYS A 50 9.84 11.03 -2.60
C LYS A 50 9.56 10.14 -1.39
N GLN A 51 8.31 9.75 -1.18
CA GLN A 51 7.97 8.80 -0.13
C GLN A 51 8.47 7.38 -0.42
N ALA A 52 8.49 6.95 -1.69
CA ALA A 52 9.15 5.70 -2.07
C ALA A 52 10.67 5.72 -1.78
N ILE A 53 11.35 6.84 -2.05
CA ILE A 53 12.77 7.02 -1.69
C ILE A 53 12.95 7.04 -0.16
N ASN A 54 12.10 7.77 0.57
CA ASN A 54 12.13 7.81 2.04
C ASN A 54 11.88 6.41 2.64
N PHE A 55 11.02 5.61 2.03
CA PHE A 55 10.81 4.22 2.43
C PHE A 55 12.10 3.42 2.30
N CYS A 56 12.80 3.50 1.16
CA CYS A 56 14.09 2.83 0.96
C CYS A 56 15.17 3.33 1.94
N THR A 57 15.33 4.65 2.08
CA THR A 57 16.48 5.27 2.76
C THR A 57 16.29 5.44 4.26
N LYS A 58 15.06 5.72 4.74
CA LYS A 58 14.78 6.05 6.14
C LYS A 58 14.07 4.91 6.87
N ALA A 59 13.05 4.32 6.25
CA ALA A 59 12.24 3.29 6.89
C ALA A 59 12.91 1.91 6.83
N ARG A 60 13.34 1.47 5.64
CA ARG A 60 13.97 0.17 5.42
C ARG A 60 15.49 0.22 5.49
N LYS A 61 16.10 1.38 5.20
CA LYS A 61 17.55 1.59 5.17
C LYS A 61 18.27 0.55 4.31
N TYR A 62 17.73 0.31 3.11
CA TYR A 62 18.36 -0.59 2.16
C TYR A 62 19.75 -0.08 1.79
N LYS A 63 20.72 -0.99 1.68
CA LYS A 63 22.08 -0.65 1.26
C LYS A 63 22.08 -0.15 -0.18
N ASN A 64 21.47 -0.94 -1.08
CA ASN A 64 21.25 -0.57 -2.47
C ASN A 64 19.76 -0.59 -2.74
N TRP A 65 19.24 0.46 -3.37
CA TRP A 65 17.80 0.60 -3.60
C TRP A 65 17.48 1.17 -4.97
N SER A 66 16.26 0.88 -5.40
CA SER A 66 15.67 1.43 -6.62
C SER A 66 14.19 1.72 -6.38
N VAL A 67 13.66 2.69 -7.12
CA VAL A 67 12.24 3.02 -7.16
C VAL A 67 11.69 2.68 -8.53
N LEU A 68 10.66 1.86 -8.54
CA LEU A 68 9.88 1.53 -9.73
C LEU A 68 8.61 2.37 -9.79
N LYS A 69 8.27 2.88 -10.97
CA LYS A 69 6.98 3.49 -11.29
C LYS A 69 6.11 2.48 -12.03
N ALA A 70 4.83 2.43 -11.72
CA ALA A 70 3.83 1.68 -12.49
C ALA A 70 2.50 2.44 -12.55
N THR A 71 1.74 2.21 -13.62
CA THR A 71 0.34 2.62 -13.74
C THR A 71 -0.53 1.49 -13.21
N ILE A 72 -1.47 1.83 -12.31
CA ILE A 72 -2.43 0.89 -11.74
C ILE A 72 -3.82 1.29 -12.17
N SER A 73 -4.56 0.38 -12.79
CA SER A 73 -5.95 0.59 -13.17
C SER A 73 -6.88 -0.40 -12.52
N ALA A 74 -7.80 0.11 -11.69
CA ALA A 74 -8.67 -0.68 -10.84
C ALA A 74 -10.12 -0.22 -10.96
N GLU A 75 -11.05 -1.17 -10.87
CA GLU A 75 -12.48 -0.87 -10.91
C GLU A 75 -13.07 -0.86 -9.50
N ARG A 76 -12.63 -1.79 -8.64
CA ARG A 76 -13.13 -1.94 -7.27
C ARG A 76 -12.07 -1.46 -6.29
N VAL A 77 -12.21 -0.22 -5.84
CA VAL A 77 -11.29 0.41 -4.89
C VAL A 77 -11.95 0.56 -3.53
N ILE A 78 -11.30 0.01 -2.49
CA ILE A 78 -11.58 0.37 -1.10
C ILE A 78 -10.79 1.65 -0.80
N ASP A 79 -11.43 2.80 -0.98
CA ASP A 79 -10.81 4.11 -0.74
C ASP A 79 -11.09 4.60 0.68
N LEU A 80 -10.17 4.38 1.61
CA LEU A 80 -10.33 4.76 3.01
C LEU A 80 -10.20 6.28 3.24
N ILE A 81 -9.96 7.06 2.20
CA ILE A 81 -10.05 8.54 2.24
C ILE A 81 -11.49 8.99 1.97
N ASP A 82 -12.29 8.20 1.23
CA ASP A 82 -13.71 8.44 1.02
C ASP A 82 -14.51 7.99 2.25
N ILE A 83 -15.35 8.90 2.78
CA ILE A 83 -16.07 8.67 4.03
C ILE A 83 -17.02 7.47 3.95
N ASN A 84 -17.71 7.29 2.82
CA ASN A 84 -18.67 6.19 2.65
C ASN A 84 -18.00 4.81 2.69
N THR A 85 -16.78 4.73 2.15
CA THR A 85 -15.99 3.50 2.15
C THR A 85 -15.30 3.29 3.49
N PHE A 86 -14.87 4.37 4.16
CA PHE A 86 -14.35 4.33 5.52
C PHE A 86 -15.40 3.85 6.52
N ASP A 87 -16.65 4.33 6.45
CA ASP A 87 -17.73 3.92 7.35
C ASP A 87 -17.99 2.40 7.26
N LYS A 88 -17.92 1.84 6.05
CA LYS A 88 -18.02 0.39 5.85
C LYS A 88 -16.87 -0.35 6.51
N PHE A 89 -15.64 0.12 6.31
CA PHE A 89 -14.46 -0.44 6.98
C PHE A 89 -14.60 -0.37 8.51
N GLN A 90 -15.10 0.74 9.04
CA GLN A 90 -15.34 0.95 10.47
C GLN A 90 -16.41 0.01 11.03
N ALA A 91 -17.48 -0.26 10.27
CA ALA A 91 -18.51 -1.23 10.65
C ALA A 91 -17.90 -2.63 10.83
N TYR A 92 -17.10 -3.10 9.86
CA TYR A 92 -16.38 -4.38 9.99
C TYR A 92 -15.38 -4.37 11.15
N ALA A 93 -14.64 -3.28 11.33
CA ALA A 93 -13.70 -3.14 12.45
C ALA A 93 -14.43 -3.26 13.80
N THR A 94 -15.62 -2.66 13.92
CA THR A 94 -16.44 -2.68 15.13
C THR A 94 -16.98 -4.07 15.42
N GLU A 95 -17.42 -4.79 14.40
CA GLU A 95 -17.90 -6.18 14.54
C GLU A 95 -16.78 -7.14 14.94
N LEU A 96 -15.56 -6.91 14.44
CA LEU A 96 -14.43 -7.81 14.64
C LEU A 96 -13.63 -7.49 15.93
N LYS A 97 -13.79 -6.32 16.54
CA LYS A 97 -12.94 -5.84 17.66
C LYS A 97 -12.85 -6.77 18.87
N SER A 98 -13.92 -7.52 19.16
CA SER A 98 -13.99 -8.44 20.30
C SER A 98 -13.36 -9.81 20.01
N ARG A 99 -13.01 -10.08 18.75
CA ARG A 99 -12.44 -11.37 18.36
C ARG A 99 -10.97 -11.41 18.79
N PHE A 100 -10.66 -12.30 19.72
CA PHE A 100 -9.28 -12.54 20.13
C PHE A 100 -8.54 -13.34 19.05
N LEU A 101 -7.93 -12.63 18.10
CA LEU A 101 -7.17 -13.22 17.01
C LEU A 101 -5.67 -13.14 17.30
N LYS A 102 -5.03 -14.31 17.40
CA LYS A 102 -3.58 -14.42 17.50
C LYS A 102 -2.93 -14.38 16.11
N LEU A 103 -1.66 -14.05 16.07
CA LEU A 103 -0.78 -14.29 14.93
C LEU A 103 -0.51 -15.80 14.80
N LYS A 104 0.00 -16.27 13.65
CA LYS A 104 0.34 -17.69 13.44
C LYS A 104 1.33 -18.23 14.47
N ASN A 105 2.20 -17.37 15.00
CA ASN A 105 3.15 -17.72 16.06
C ASN A 105 2.56 -17.67 17.49
N GLY A 106 1.24 -17.52 17.63
CA GLY A 106 0.52 -17.50 18.91
C GLY A 106 0.59 -16.18 19.68
N LYS A 107 1.33 -15.17 19.22
CA LYS A 107 1.37 -13.84 19.85
C LYS A 107 0.07 -13.08 19.62
N LYS A 108 -0.24 -12.13 20.51
CA LYS A 108 -1.36 -11.20 20.33
C LYS A 108 -1.10 -10.30 19.13
N ARG A 109 -2.11 -10.12 18.30
CA ARG A 109 -2.13 -9.20 17.17
C ARG A 109 -2.22 -7.74 17.65
N GLN A 110 -1.46 -6.85 17.03
CA GLN A 110 -1.44 -5.41 17.24
C GLN A 110 -2.34 -4.68 16.25
N LEU A 111 -2.34 -5.10 14.98
CA LEU A 111 -3.13 -4.48 13.92
C LEU A 111 -4.16 -5.46 13.32
N MET A 112 -5.42 -5.01 13.26
CA MET A 112 -6.52 -5.78 12.69
C MET A 112 -6.79 -5.50 11.21
N ASN A 113 -6.11 -4.52 10.60
CA ASN A 113 -6.37 -4.07 9.23
C ASN A 113 -6.36 -5.24 8.23
N SER A 114 -5.32 -6.09 8.29
CA SER A 114 -5.22 -7.27 7.43
C SER A 114 -6.39 -8.25 7.59
N VAL A 115 -6.89 -8.44 8.81
CA VAL A 115 -8.05 -9.31 9.08
C VAL A 115 -9.32 -8.70 8.49
N ILE A 116 -9.56 -7.41 8.78
CA ILE A 116 -10.74 -6.68 8.32
C ILE A 116 -10.79 -6.68 6.79
N LEU A 117 -9.68 -6.32 6.15
CA LEU A 117 -9.57 -6.26 4.69
C LEU A 117 -9.65 -7.64 4.03
N ASP A 118 -9.19 -8.71 4.69
CA ASP A 118 -9.40 -10.08 4.19
C ASP A 118 -10.87 -10.51 4.29
N VAL A 119 -11.57 -10.17 5.37
CA VAL A 119 -13.02 -10.44 5.50
C VAL A 119 -13.78 -9.67 4.43
N MET A 120 -13.51 -8.37 4.27
CA MET A 120 -14.10 -7.56 3.22
C MET A 120 -13.85 -8.16 1.83
N TYR A 121 -12.63 -8.62 1.55
CA TYR A 121 -12.27 -9.25 0.27
C TYR A 121 -13.05 -10.54 0.02
N LYS A 122 -13.22 -11.39 1.04
CA LYS A 122 -13.96 -12.65 0.92
C LYS A 122 -15.45 -12.44 0.66
N LEU A 123 -16.04 -11.39 1.23
CA LEU A 123 -17.45 -11.05 1.04
C LEU A 123 -17.70 -10.33 -0.28
N ASN A 124 -16.81 -9.41 -0.64
CA ASN A 124 -16.89 -8.67 -1.88
C ASN A 124 -15.48 -8.34 -2.39
N PRO A 125 -14.94 -9.14 -3.33
CA PRO A 125 -13.58 -8.97 -3.82
C PRO A 125 -13.34 -7.56 -4.36
N TYR A 126 -12.19 -6.99 -4.02
CA TYR A 126 -11.74 -5.68 -4.47
C TYR A 126 -10.37 -5.78 -5.14
N ASP A 127 -10.01 -4.76 -5.91
CA ASP A 127 -8.76 -4.73 -6.65
C ASP A 127 -7.64 -4.02 -5.88
N VAL A 128 -7.97 -2.89 -5.25
CA VAL A 128 -7.02 -1.99 -4.58
C VAL A 128 -7.60 -1.44 -3.28
N VAL A 129 -6.77 -1.36 -2.24
CA VAL A 129 -7.04 -0.51 -1.06
C VAL A 129 -6.21 0.76 -1.18
N ARG A 130 -6.82 1.92 -0.97
CA ARG A 130 -6.18 3.24 -0.98
C ARG A 130 -6.40 3.91 0.36
N ALA A 131 -5.35 4.48 0.95
CA ALA A 131 -5.46 5.20 2.22
C ALA A 131 -4.42 6.32 2.33
N ALA A 132 -4.71 7.33 3.17
CA ALA A 132 -3.78 8.37 3.54
C ALA A 132 -3.20 8.10 4.95
N PHE A 133 -1.91 8.32 5.12
CA PHE A 133 -1.21 8.22 6.40
C PHE A 133 -0.39 9.49 6.67
N PRO A 134 -0.29 9.96 7.92
CA PRO A 134 0.67 11.00 8.27
C PRO A 134 2.09 10.52 7.97
N ILE A 135 2.91 11.39 7.35
CA ILE A 135 4.31 11.04 7.12
C ILE A 135 5.01 10.89 8.48
N PRO A 136 5.62 9.72 8.79
CA PRO A 136 6.20 9.47 10.10
C PRO A 136 7.24 10.52 10.49
N LYS A 137 7.16 10.98 11.75
CA LYS A 137 8.05 11.99 12.35
C LYS A 137 7.97 13.39 11.70
N VAL A 138 7.00 13.63 10.83
CA VAL A 138 6.71 14.97 10.32
C VAL A 138 5.44 15.48 10.98
N GLY A 139 5.59 16.56 11.74
CA GLY A 139 4.49 17.23 12.43
C GLY A 139 3.69 18.16 11.51
N TYR A 140 2.79 18.92 12.12
CA TYR A 140 2.06 19.99 11.46
C TYR A 140 2.98 21.11 11.00
N ALA A 141 2.64 21.77 9.88
CA ALA A 141 3.31 23.00 9.50
C ALA A 141 3.09 24.08 10.59
N PRO A 142 4.13 24.86 10.95
CA PRO A 142 4.05 25.80 12.07
C PRO A 142 2.84 26.73 12.01
N ARG A 143 2.10 26.83 13.12
CA ARG A 143 0.88 27.66 13.25
C ARG A 143 -0.25 27.30 12.29
N THR A 144 -0.32 26.06 11.82
CA THR A 144 -1.41 25.54 10.98
C THR A 144 -1.91 24.19 11.51
N ASN A 145 -3.06 23.74 11.00
CA ASN A 145 -3.57 22.38 11.16
C ASN A 145 -3.22 21.48 9.96
N ILE A 146 -2.25 21.87 9.13
CA ILE A 146 -1.86 21.11 7.94
C ILE A 146 -0.73 20.15 8.31
N GLN A 147 -1.03 18.85 8.27
CA GLN A 147 -0.03 17.79 8.40
C GLN A 147 0.25 17.18 7.02
N PRO A 148 1.52 16.95 6.66
CA PRO A 148 1.83 16.27 5.41
C PRO A 148 1.43 14.80 5.49
N MET A 149 0.75 14.35 4.44
CA MET A 149 0.21 13.00 4.30
C MET A 149 0.87 12.31 3.11
N GLU A 150 1.09 11.02 3.23
CA GLU A 150 1.38 10.14 2.11
C GLU A 150 0.11 9.34 1.76
N ILE A 151 -0.09 9.06 0.47
CA ILE A 151 -1.16 8.17 0.04
C ILE A 151 -0.52 6.85 -0.39
N GLN A 152 -0.99 5.75 0.18
CA GLN A 152 -0.54 4.41 -0.19
C GLN A 152 -1.64 3.62 -0.88
N LEU A 153 -1.22 2.73 -1.78
CA LEU A 153 -2.04 1.75 -2.47
C LEU A 153 -1.56 0.36 -2.08
N SER A 154 -2.48 -0.55 -1.76
CA SER A 154 -2.24 -1.99 -1.69
C SER A 154 -3.03 -2.67 -2.80
N VAL A 155 -2.31 -3.11 -3.83
CA VAL A 155 -2.90 -3.72 -5.02
C VAL A 155 -3.04 -5.23 -4.78
N ARG A 156 -4.28 -5.65 -4.50
CA ARG A 156 -4.63 -7.05 -4.26
C ARG A 156 -4.71 -7.82 -5.57
N ASN A 157 -5.38 -7.23 -6.57
CA ASN A 157 -5.47 -7.79 -7.92
C ASN A 157 -4.30 -7.29 -8.77
N ARG A 158 -3.26 -8.11 -8.93
CA ARG A 158 -2.04 -7.72 -9.68
C ARG A 158 -2.30 -7.45 -11.16
N ASN A 159 -3.40 -7.93 -11.73
CA ASN A 159 -3.77 -7.63 -13.12
C ASN A 159 -4.11 -6.14 -13.33
N CYS A 160 -4.36 -5.40 -12.24
CA CYS A 160 -4.52 -3.96 -12.28
C CYS A 160 -3.20 -3.22 -12.54
N ILE A 161 -2.05 -3.86 -12.33
CA ILE A 161 -0.74 -3.24 -12.60
C ILE A 161 -0.44 -3.41 -14.09
N ASP A 162 -0.33 -2.30 -14.82
CA ASP A 162 0.09 -2.35 -16.22
C ASP A 162 1.56 -2.76 -16.30
N ARG A 163 1.79 -4.01 -16.68
CA ARG A 163 3.11 -4.62 -16.78
C ARG A 163 4.06 -3.88 -17.72
N TYR A 164 3.54 -3.20 -18.73
CA TYR A 164 4.33 -2.45 -19.71
C TYR A 164 4.71 -1.05 -19.22
N SER A 165 3.96 -0.52 -18.26
CA SER A 165 4.27 0.77 -17.62
C SER A 165 5.37 0.69 -16.56
N ILE A 166 5.75 -0.52 -16.12
CA ILE A 166 6.76 -0.73 -15.07
C ILE A 166 8.12 -0.23 -15.56
N LYS A 167 8.70 0.74 -14.86
CA LYS A 167 10.04 1.26 -15.15
C LYS A 167 10.75 1.72 -13.89
N GLU A 168 12.06 1.57 -13.87
CA GLU A 168 12.90 2.24 -12.88
C GLU A 168 12.92 3.74 -13.17
N VAL A 169 12.73 4.54 -12.12
CA VAL A 169 12.70 6.01 -12.21
C VAL A 169 13.72 6.68 -11.29
N GLU A 170 14.25 5.96 -10.31
CA GLU A 170 15.28 6.45 -9.40
C GLU A 170 16.06 5.26 -8.82
N ASN A 171 17.35 5.46 -8.52
CA ASN A 171 18.18 4.50 -7.80
C ASN A 171 19.25 5.21 -6.96
N ASP A 172 19.99 4.45 -6.17
CA ASP A 172 21.06 4.96 -5.29
C ASP A 172 22.36 5.32 -6.02
N GLY A 173 22.41 5.23 -7.35
CA GLY A 173 23.58 5.54 -8.18
C GLY A 173 24.63 4.42 -8.23
N CYS A 174 24.44 3.31 -7.52
CA CYS A 174 25.33 2.14 -7.58
C CYS A 174 24.96 1.27 -8.80
N LYS A 175 25.65 1.47 -9.93
CA LYS A 175 25.53 0.59 -11.10
C LYS A 175 26.39 -0.66 -10.96
#